data_AF-A0A2H4XBB6-F1
#
_entry.id   AF-A0A2H4XBB6-F1
#
_cell.length_a   1.000
_cell.length_b   1.000
_cell.length_c   1.000
_cell.angle_alpha   90.00
_cell.angle_beta   90.00
_cell.angle_gamma   90.00
#
_symmetry.space_group_name_H-M   'P 1'
#
loop_
_entity.id
_entity.type
_entity.pdbx_description
1 polymer ?
#
loop_
_entity_poly.entity_id
_entity_poly.type
_entity_poly.pdbx_seq_one_letter_code
_entity_poly.pdbx_strand_id
1 'polypeptide(L)'
;LIILGGLSFAVNQLIKRSLSAAGGKGDPVDYFLLVALVALVVLGIIFASLFFFMDSSTWTSSLFFYLMTAVLGLGIFMPWLQYLIKRHPLFWLVEFLIQSKTRLYLLAFWTFLALTACVVVLYQNSKRSTNSKKPQASTITRKYFHFLAVATYIPGLIYDRPLLFVAAVVCLVAFVLLEYVRYFRIKPLGQTLRTLLTLFLDERDSGPLILTHIYLLLGMSLPIWLFPRLCAASLSGPSTLLPYSGVL
;
A
#
# COMPACT_ATOMS: atom_id res chain seq x y z
N LEU A 1 24.42 4.18 -0.90
CA LEU A 1 24.47 5.65 -0.69
C LEU A 1 23.34 6.39 -1.39
N ILE A 2 23.12 6.21 -2.70
CA ILE A 2 22.04 6.91 -3.46
C ILE A 2 20.64 6.56 -2.93
N ILE A 3 20.35 5.28 -2.70
CA ILE A 3 19.04 4.83 -2.18
C ILE A 3 18.78 5.39 -0.78
N LEU A 4 19.78 5.34 0.10
CA LEU A 4 19.69 5.88 1.46
C LEU A 4 19.48 7.41 1.46
N GLY A 5 20.15 8.11 0.54
CA GLY A 5 19.99 9.55 0.33
C GLY A 5 18.61 9.94 -0.19
N GLY A 6 18.08 9.21 -1.17
CA GLY A 6 16.72 9.42 -1.69
C GLY A 6 15.63 9.16 -0.64
N LEU A 7 15.81 8.12 0.18
CA LEU A 7 14.88 7.78 1.26
C LEU A 7 14.93 8.82 2.39
N SER A 8 16.14 9.27 2.77
CA SER A 8 16.34 10.37 3.72
C SER A 8 15.70 11.68 3.23
N PHE A 9 15.86 12.01 1.94
CA PHE A 9 15.22 13.18 1.34
C PHE A 9 13.69 13.09 1.39
N ALA A 10 13.11 11.96 0.98
CA ALA A 10 11.66 11.76 1.01
C ALA A 10 11.10 11.86 2.44
N VAL A 11 11.75 11.23 3.42
CA VAL A 11 11.36 11.28 4.83
C VAL A 11 11.47 12.70 5.38
N ASN A 12 12.58 13.39 5.13
CA ASN A 12 12.76 14.77 5.59
C ASN A 12 11.69 15.70 5.00
N GLN A 13 11.29 15.46 3.75
CA GLN A 13 10.27 16.25 3.10
C GLN A 13 8.85 15.97 3.60
N LEU A 14 8.56 14.72 3.97
CA LEU A 14 7.33 14.36 4.67
C LEU A 14 7.27 14.96 6.08
N ILE A 15 8.38 14.95 6.82
CA ILE A 15 8.48 15.56 8.16
C ILE A 15 8.26 17.06 8.07
N LYS A 16 8.99 17.77 7.18
CA LYS A 16 8.81 19.20 6.97
C LYS A 16 7.38 19.56 6.62
N ARG A 17 6.70 18.74 5.81
CA ARG A 17 5.28 18.92 5.51
C ARG A 17 4.40 18.77 6.73
N SER A 18 4.56 17.70 7.49
CA SER A 18 3.79 17.50 8.71
C SER A 18 3.99 18.63 9.72
N LEU A 19 5.20 19.16 9.82
CA LEU A 19 5.51 20.31 10.68
C LEU A 19 4.90 21.61 10.17
N SER A 20 4.99 21.89 8.86
CA SER A 20 4.35 23.06 8.24
C SER A 20 2.82 23.01 8.33
N ALA A 21 2.24 21.81 8.23
CA ALA A 21 0.82 21.58 8.39
C ALA A 21 0.39 21.72 9.85
N ALA A 22 1.20 21.25 10.82
CA ALA A 22 0.93 21.40 12.25
C ALA A 22 0.88 22.86 12.74
N GLY A 23 1.46 23.80 11.99
CA GLY A 23 1.36 25.24 12.25
C GLY A 23 0.11 25.93 11.66
N GLY A 24 -0.79 25.22 10.97
CA GLY A 24 -2.00 25.78 10.34
C GLY A 24 -3.14 24.74 10.18
N LYS A 25 -4.24 25.12 9.52
CA LYS A 25 -5.33 24.19 9.12
C LYS A 25 -4.86 23.27 7.97
N GLY A 26 -3.92 22.38 8.24
CA GLY A 26 -3.46 21.38 7.26
C GLY A 26 -4.57 20.41 6.85
N ASP A 27 -4.58 19.97 5.59
CA ASP A 27 -5.55 18.97 5.12
C ASP A 27 -5.29 17.64 5.84
N PRO A 28 -6.32 16.96 6.39
CA PRO A 28 -6.16 15.70 7.12
C PRO A 28 -5.40 14.59 6.36
N VAL A 29 -5.45 14.65 5.02
CA VAL A 29 -4.79 13.73 4.10
C VAL A 29 -3.26 13.77 4.25
N ASP A 30 -2.69 14.94 4.56
CA ASP A 30 -1.24 15.13 4.62
C ASP A 30 -0.59 14.36 5.78
N TYR A 31 -1.30 14.20 6.90
CA TYR A 31 -0.82 13.46 8.07
C TYR A 31 -0.95 11.94 7.90
N PHE A 32 -1.91 11.50 7.08
CA PHE A 32 -2.25 10.09 6.94
C PHE A 32 -1.07 9.25 6.42
N LEU A 33 -0.40 9.73 5.36
CA LEU A 33 0.77 9.05 4.80
C LEU A 33 1.92 8.96 5.80
N LEU A 34 2.21 10.06 6.52
CA LEU A 34 3.30 10.08 7.50
C LEU A 34 3.04 9.09 8.63
N VAL A 35 1.85 9.13 9.23
CA VAL A 35 1.50 8.23 10.35
C VAL A 35 1.51 6.78 9.87
N ALA A 36 1.01 6.49 8.67
CA ALA A 36 1.05 5.15 8.09
C ALA A 36 2.48 4.63 7.89
N LEU A 37 3.38 5.46 7.35
CA LEU A 37 4.79 5.08 7.16
C LEU A 37 5.51 4.82 8.48
N VAL A 38 5.32 5.71 9.47
CA VAL A 38 5.90 5.53 10.81
C VAL A 38 5.35 4.25 11.45
N ALA A 39 4.04 4.00 11.33
CA ALA A 39 3.41 2.80 11.85
C ALA A 39 3.99 1.51 11.24
N LEU A 40 4.14 1.46 9.92
CA LEU A 40 4.72 0.32 9.23
C LEU A 40 6.17 0.07 9.63
N VAL A 41 6.99 1.11 9.72
CA VAL A 41 8.41 0.98 10.13
C VAL A 41 8.52 0.48 11.57
N VAL A 42 7.76 1.08 12.49
CA VAL A 42 7.77 0.68 13.91
C VAL A 42 7.28 -0.76 14.07
N LEU A 43 6.17 -1.13 13.42
CA LEU A 43 5.68 -2.52 13.41
C LEU A 43 6.72 -3.48 12.83
N GLY A 44 7.37 -3.12 11.72
CA GLY A 44 8.41 -3.91 11.08
C GLY A 44 9.60 -4.18 12.01
N ILE A 45 10.09 -3.14 12.69
CA ILE A 45 11.18 -3.28 13.68
C ILE A 45 10.75 -4.19 14.82
N ILE A 46 9.56 -3.96 15.40
CA ILE A 46 9.02 -4.75 16.50
C ILE A 46 8.91 -6.23 16.09
N PHE A 47 8.29 -6.55 14.95
CA PHE A 47 8.14 -7.94 14.51
C PHE A 47 9.45 -8.59 14.11
N ALA A 48 10.37 -7.86 13.47
CA ALA A 48 11.70 -8.39 13.16
C ALA A 48 12.45 -8.76 14.44
N SER A 49 12.42 -7.91 15.47
CA SER A 49 13.02 -8.21 16.76
C SER A 49 12.32 -9.37 17.48
N LEU A 50 10.99 -9.38 17.54
CA LEU A 50 10.24 -10.45 18.21
C LEU A 50 10.47 -11.82 17.59
N PHE A 51 10.37 -11.92 16.26
CA PHE A 51 10.52 -13.19 15.55
C PHE A 51 11.97 -13.59 15.30
N PHE A 52 12.93 -12.74 15.66
CA PHE A 52 14.30 -13.15 15.83
C PHE A 52 14.46 -14.09 17.05
N PHE A 53 13.69 -13.84 18.13
CA PHE A 53 13.77 -14.63 19.37
C PHE A 53 12.68 -15.71 19.49
N MET A 54 11.56 -15.56 18.77
CA MET A 54 10.39 -16.43 18.89
C MET A 54 10.03 -17.09 17.56
N ASP A 55 9.68 -18.38 17.59
CA ASP A 55 9.20 -19.08 16.39
C ASP A 55 7.85 -18.52 15.93
N SER A 56 7.86 -17.95 14.72
CA SER A 56 6.71 -17.29 14.10
C SER A 56 5.64 -18.27 13.59
N SER A 57 5.96 -19.56 13.48
CA SER A 57 5.08 -20.58 12.90
C SER A 57 3.99 -21.10 13.85
N THR A 58 4.04 -20.72 15.14
CA THR A 58 3.07 -21.15 16.14
C THR A 58 1.78 -20.31 16.12
N TRP A 59 0.68 -20.90 16.61
CA TRP A 59 -0.59 -20.19 16.76
C TRP A 59 -0.50 -19.04 17.77
N THR A 60 0.27 -19.24 18.84
CA THR A 60 0.51 -18.22 19.87
C THR A 60 1.22 -16.99 19.29
N SER A 61 2.27 -17.20 18.51
CA SER A 61 2.97 -16.12 17.79
C SER A 61 2.07 -15.40 16.80
N SER A 62 1.17 -16.13 16.15
CA SER A 62 0.19 -15.55 15.22
C SER A 62 -0.84 -14.67 15.95
N LEU A 63 -1.35 -15.15 17.09
CA LEU A 63 -2.23 -14.37 17.94
C LEU A 63 -1.53 -13.10 18.44
N PHE A 64 -0.27 -13.22 18.86
CA PHE A 64 0.54 -12.10 19.31
C PHE A 64 0.74 -11.07 18.19
N PHE A 65 1.02 -11.52 16.96
CA PHE A 65 1.13 -10.65 15.79
C PHE A 65 -0.14 -9.82 15.57
N TYR A 66 -1.30 -10.47 15.53
CA TYR A 66 -2.58 -9.78 15.29
C TYR A 66 -2.95 -8.85 16.45
N LEU A 67 -2.78 -9.31 17.69
CA LEU A 67 -3.09 -8.52 18.89
C LEU A 67 -2.17 -7.30 18.99
N MET A 68 -0.86 -7.47 18.81
CA MET A 68 0.11 -6.37 18.85
C MET A 68 -0.15 -5.36 17.74
N THR A 69 -0.43 -5.83 16.51
CA THR A 69 -0.81 -4.94 15.40
C THR A 69 -2.06 -4.14 15.75
N ALA A 70 -3.08 -4.78 16.35
CA ALA A 70 -4.32 -4.11 16.77
C ALA A 70 -4.09 -3.11 17.91
N VAL A 71 -3.30 -3.48 18.93
CA VAL A 71 -3.00 -2.61 20.08
C VAL A 71 -2.19 -1.39 19.65
N LEU A 72 -1.15 -1.56 18.83
CA LEU A 72 -0.36 -0.43 18.34
C LEU A 72 -1.17 0.43 17.35
N GLY A 73 -1.91 -0.22 16.45
CA GLY A 73 -2.79 0.44 15.48
C GLY A 73 -3.86 1.30 16.15
N LEU A 74 -4.66 0.70 17.02
CA LEU A 74 -5.82 1.34 17.67
C LEU A 74 -5.44 2.15 18.91
N GLY A 75 -4.39 1.75 19.64
CA GLY A 75 -3.99 2.37 20.90
C GLY A 75 -2.94 3.48 20.76
N ILE A 76 -2.12 3.47 19.70
CA ILE A 76 -1.06 4.48 19.51
C ILE A 76 -1.30 5.28 18.23
N PHE A 77 -1.29 4.62 17.07
CA PHE A 77 -1.31 5.32 15.79
C PHE A 77 -2.65 6.01 15.53
N MET A 78 -3.76 5.38 15.92
CA MET A 78 -5.10 5.95 15.75
C MET A 78 -5.32 7.20 16.62
N PRO A 79 -5.03 7.22 17.94
CA PRO A 79 -5.07 8.44 18.75
C PRO A 79 -4.07 9.51 18.28
N TRP A 80 -2.89 9.12 17.81
CA TRP A 80 -1.93 10.07 17.26
C TRP A 80 -2.46 10.75 16.00
N LEU A 81 -3.08 9.98 15.10
CA LEU A 81 -3.75 10.52 13.93
C LEU A 81 -4.95 11.40 14.30
N GLN A 82 -5.73 11.01 15.32
CA GLN A 82 -6.82 11.84 15.86
C GLN A 82 -6.30 13.17 16.40
N TYR A 83 -5.17 13.16 17.09
CA TYR A 83 -4.54 14.38 17.61
C TYR A 83 -4.09 15.34 16.50
N LEU A 84 -3.59 14.79 15.37
CA LEU A 84 -3.17 15.57 14.21
C LEU A 84 -4.36 16.11 13.40
N ILE A 85 -5.35 15.25 13.10
CA ILE A 85 -6.54 15.61 12.31
C ILE A 85 -7.54 16.47 13.11
N LYS A 86 -7.43 16.50 14.45
CA LYS A 86 -8.40 17.12 15.39
C LYS A 86 -9.82 16.55 15.27
N ARG A 87 -9.97 15.38 14.65
CA ARG A 87 -11.21 14.64 14.49
C ARG A 87 -10.91 13.16 14.54
N HIS A 88 -11.88 12.35 14.94
CA HIS A 88 -11.74 10.91 14.93
C HIS A 88 -11.48 10.38 13.49
N PRO A 89 -10.35 9.72 13.22
CA PRO A 89 -9.91 9.38 11.85
C PRO A 89 -10.86 8.47 11.07
N LEU A 90 -11.55 7.52 11.72
CA LEU A 90 -12.48 6.62 11.04
C LEU A 90 -13.72 7.37 10.54
N PHE A 91 -14.25 8.31 11.34
CA PHE A 91 -15.38 9.14 10.92
C PHE A 91 -14.97 10.08 9.79
N TRP A 92 -13.79 10.69 9.90
CA TRP A 92 -13.22 11.47 8.80
C TRP A 92 -13.09 10.64 7.52
N LEU A 93 -12.56 9.41 7.60
CA LEU A 93 -12.35 8.55 6.44
C LEU A 93 -13.69 8.16 5.79
N VAL A 94 -14.68 7.74 6.57
CA VAL A 94 -16.00 7.37 6.04
C VAL A 94 -16.67 8.55 5.34
N GLU A 95 -16.66 9.72 5.97
CA GLU A 95 -17.21 10.94 5.36
C GLU A 95 -16.45 11.33 4.11
N PHE A 96 -15.13 11.22 4.12
CA PHE A 96 -14.30 11.45 2.95
C PHE A 96 -14.67 10.50 1.81
N LEU A 97 -14.86 9.20 2.06
CA LEU A 97 -15.19 8.22 1.02
C LEU A 97 -16.58 8.45 0.41
N ILE A 98 -17.56 8.87 1.22
CA ILE A 98 -18.97 9.04 0.80
C ILE A 98 -19.24 10.48 0.31
N GLN A 99 -18.27 11.39 0.43
CA GLN A 99 -18.44 12.82 0.14
C GLN A 99 -19.01 13.12 -1.27
N SER A 100 -18.66 12.32 -2.29
CA SER A 100 -19.12 12.57 -3.66
C SER A 100 -19.56 11.29 -4.37
N LYS A 101 -20.50 11.46 -5.32
CA LYS A 101 -20.91 10.36 -6.22
C LYS A 101 -19.74 9.86 -7.07
N THR A 102 -18.82 10.74 -7.47
CA THR A 102 -17.62 10.34 -8.24
C THR A 102 -16.73 9.39 -7.44
N ARG A 103 -16.52 9.65 -6.13
CA ARG A 103 -15.77 8.75 -5.24
C ARG A 103 -16.46 7.40 -5.13
N LEU A 104 -17.77 7.37 -4.96
CA LEU A 104 -18.53 6.12 -4.89
C LEU A 104 -18.42 5.30 -6.18
N TYR A 105 -18.55 5.94 -7.36
CA TYR A 105 -18.37 5.24 -8.63
C TYR A 105 -16.94 4.73 -8.82
N LEU A 106 -15.93 5.52 -8.44
CA LEU A 106 -14.52 5.09 -8.49
C LEU A 106 -14.26 3.90 -7.54
N LEU A 107 -14.77 3.95 -6.31
CA LEU A 107 -14.65 2.85 -5.36
C LEU A 107 -15.33 1.59 -5.88
N ALA A 108 -16.56 1.70 -6.42
CA ALA A 108 -17.25 0.57 -7.02
C ALA A 108 -16.44 -0.03 -8.19
N PHE A 109 -15.93 0.81 -9.08
CA PHE A 109 -15.09 0.37 -10.19
C PHE A 109 -13.81 -0.32 -9.72
N TRP A 110 -13.10 0.25 -8.74
CA TRP A 110 -11.89 -0.36 -8.19
C TRP A 110 -12.17 -1.67 -7.45
N THR A 111 -13.28 -1.78 -6.73
CA THR A 111 -13.67 -3.05 -6.11
C THR A 111 -13.95 -4.13 -7.16
N PHE A 112 -14.60 -3.77 -8.28
CA PHE A 112 -14.80 -4.69 -9.40
C PHE A 112 -13.48 -5.14 -10.03
N LEU A 113 -12.53 -4.22 -10.25
CA LEU A 113 -11.20 -4.57 -10.75
C LEU A 113 -10.44 -5.48 -9.77
N ALA A 114 -10.50 -5.19 -8.47
CA ALA A 114 -9.87 -6.01 -7.44
C ALA A 114 -10.47 -7.42 -7.37
N LEU A 115 -11.79 -7.54 -7.45
CA LEU A 115 -12.49 -8.84 -7.50
C LEU A 115 -12.08 -9.63 -8.75
N THR A 116 -12.01 -8.97 -9.90
CA THR A 116 -11.56 -9.58 -11.15
C THR A 116 -10.12 -10.09 -11.02
N ALA A 117 -9.23 -9.29 -10.41
CA ALA A 117 -7.85 -9.71 -10.11
C ALA A 117 -7.83 -10.97 -9.23
N CYS A 118 -8.58 -10.97 -8.13
CA CYS A 118 -8.66 -12.12 -7.22
C CYS A 118 -9.16 -13.38 -7.92
N VAL A 119 -10.23 -13.29 -8.72
CA VAL A 119 -10.76 -14.43 -9.49
C VAL A 119 -9.70 -14.96 -10.45
N VAL A 120 -8.97 -14.09 -11.15
CA VAL A 120 -7.91 -14.51 -12.07
C VAL A 120 -6.77 -15.22 -11.32
N VAL A 121 -6.33 -14.73 -10.15
CA VAL A 121 -5.31 -15.42 -9.34
C VAL A 121 -5.79 -16.79 -8.91
N LEU A 122 -7.02 -16.88 -8.37
CA LEU A 122 -7.57 -18.14 -7.87
C LEU A 122 -7.74 -19.15 -9.01
N TYR A 123 -8.23 -18.72 -10.16
CA TYR A 123 -8.39 -19.55 -11.35
C TYR A 123 -7.03 -20.06 -11.87
N GLN A 124 -6.03 -19.18 -11.98
CA GLN A 124 -4.68 -19.58 -12.40
C GLN A 124 -4.05 -20.56 -11.40
N ASN A 125 -4.26 -20.35 -10.09
CA ASN A 125 -3.73 -21.24 -9.06
C ASN A 125 -4.40 -22.62 -9.11
N SER A 126 -5.73 -22.66 -9.25
CA SER A 126 -6.49 -23.91 -9.39
C SER A 126 -6.07 -24.69 -10.64
N LYS A 127 -5.84 -24.01 -11.77
CA LYS A 127 -5.41 -24.65 -13.02
C LYS A 127 -3.97 -25.15 -12.96
N ARG A 128 -3.10 -24.48 -12.20
CA ARG A 128 -1.72 -24.91 -11.94
C ARG A 128 -1.69 -26.17 -11.06
N SER A 129 -2.58 -26.27 -10.08
CA SER A 129 -2.66 -27.46 -9.21
C SER A 129 -3.03 -28.74 -9.97
N THR A 130 -3.69 -28.63 -11.13
CA THR A 130 -4.14 -29.79 -11.93
C THR A 130 -3.21 -30.13 -13.11
N ASN A 131 -2.42 -29.18 -13.60
CA ASN A 131 -1.47 -29.38 -14.70
C ASN A 131 -0.02 -29.25 -14.19
N SER A 132 0.67 -30.37 -14.03
CA SER A 132 2.03 -30.52 -13.46
C SER A 132 3.18 -29.88 -14.28
N LYS A 133 2.91 -28.92 -15.17
CA LYS A 133 3.94 -28.26 -15.99
C LYS A 133 4.58 -27.08 -15.23
N LYS A 134 5.89 -26.97 -15.41
CA LYS A 134 6.90 -26.11 -14.73
C LYS A 134 6.48 -24.68 -14.32
N PRO A 135 7.15 -24.10 -13.31
CA PRO A 135 6.94 -22.73 -12.85
C PRO A 135 7.48 -21.75 -13.89
N GLN A 136 6.67 -21.33 -14.85
CA GLN A 136 6.91 -20.06 -15.53
C GLN A 136 5.82 -19.10 -15.06
N ALA A 137 6.22 -18.14 -14.22
CA ALA A 137 5.43 -16.94 -13.99
C ALA A 137 5.25 -16.28 -15.37
N SER A 138 4.11 -16.54 -16.02
CA SER A 138 3.92 -16.11 -17.40
C SER A 138 4.05 -14.60 -17.47
N THR A 139 4.88 -14.09 -18.38
CA THR A 139 4.96 -12.67 -18.74
C THR A 139 3.56 -12.06 -18.96
N ILE A 140 2.58 -12.88 -19.35
CA ILE A 140 1.18 -12.51 -19.51
C ILE A 140 0.53 -12.12 -18.18
N THR A 141 0.76 -12.87 -17.10
CA THR A 141 0.22 -12.55 -15.77
C THR A 141 0.77 -11.20 -15.31
N ARG A 142 2.08 -10.95 -15.45
CA ARG A 142 2.68 -9.64 -15.10
C ARG A 142 2.05 -8.47 -15.89
N LYS A 143 1.83 -8.65 -17.20
CA LYS A 143 1.16 -7.66 -18.05
C LYS A 143 -0.29 -7.40 -17.62
N TYR A 144 -1.03 -8.44 -17.23
CA TYR A 144 -2.40 -8.31 -16.74
C TYR A 144 -2.47 -7.49 -15.44
N PHE A 145 -1.60 -7.78 -14.47
CA PHE A 145 -1.55 -7.01 -13.22
C PHE A 145 -1.12 -5.57 -13.43
N HIS A 146 -0.15 -5.33 -14.32
CA HIS A 146 0.24 -3.97 -14.68
C HIS A 146 -0.91 -3.21 -15.36
N PHE A 147 -1.64 -3.87 -16.28
CA PHE A 147 -2.82 -3.28 -16.90
C PHE A 147 -3.91 -2.94 -15.88
N LEU A 148 -4.22 -3.83 -14.93
CA LEU A 148 -5.18 -3.54 -13.85
C LEU A 148 -4.72 -2.37 -12.97
N ALA A 149 -3.42 -2.30 -12.68
CA ALA A 149 -2.83 -1.21 -11.92
C ALA A 149 -3.00 0.13 -12.63
N VAL A 150 -2.67 0.20 -13.92
CA VAL A 150 -2.87 1.38 -14.77
C VAL A 150 -4.36 1.74 -14.88
N ALA A 151 -5.23 0.75 -15.09
CA ALA A 151 -6.68 0.93 -15.14
C ALA A 151 -7.27 1.46 -13.81
N THR A 152 -6.60 1.21 -12.68
CA THR A 152 -6.97 1.78 -11.38
C THR A 152 -6.47 3.22 -11.24
N TYR A 153 -5.22 3.48 -11.63
CA TYR A 153 -4.56 4.78 -11.43
C TYR A 153 -5.05 5.88 -12.38
N ILE A 154 -5.28 5.58 -13.66
CA ILE A 154 -5.74 6.56 -14.65
C ILE A 154 -7.03 7.27 -14.21
N PRO A 155 -8.15 6.56 -13.90
CA PRO A 155 -9.38 7.23 -13.48
C PRO A 155 -9.21 7.93 -12.13
N GLY A 156 -8.39 7.42 -11.21
CA GLY A 156 -8.06 8.12 -9.97
C GLY A 156 -7.33 9.45 -10.22
N LEU A 157 -6.37 9.48 -11.14
CA LEU A 157 -5.60 10.69 -11.49
C LEU A 157 -6.46 11.77 -12.17
N ILE A 158 -7.43 11.34 -12.98
CA ILE A 158 -8.31 12.23 -13.75
C ILE A 158 -9.48 12.74 -12.88
N TYR A 159 -10.16 11.86 -12.15
CA TYR A 159 -11.43 12.19 -11.49
C TYR A 159 -11.29 12.59 -10.01
N ASP A 160 -10.42 11.94 -9.22
CA ASP A 160 -10.26 12.26 -7.79
C ASP A 160 -8.87 11.84 -7.24
N ARG A 161 -7.93 12.79 -7.29
CA ARG A 161 -6.56 12.57 -6.82
C ARG A 161 -6.45 12.41 -5.30
N PRO A 162 -7.17 13.19 -4.46
CA PRO A 162 -7.19 12.95 -3.02
C PRO A 162 -7.66 11.53 -2.67
N LEU A 163 -8.69 11.01 -3.34
CA LEU A 163 -9.13 9.64 -3.14
C LEU A 163 -8.03 8.64 -3.53
N LEU A 164 -7.40 8.83 -4.69
CA LEU A 164 -6.30 7.98 -5.14
C LEU A 164 -5.11 8.01 -4.15
N PHE A 165 -4.78 9.18 -3.59
CA PHE A 165 -3.73 9.33 -2.57
C PHE A 165 -4.05 8.45 -1.35
N VAL A 166 -5.24 8.62 -0.77
CA VAL A 166 -5.65 7.89 0.45
C VAL A 166 -5.73 6.39 0.17
N ALA A 167 -6.33 5.99 -0.95
CA ALA A 167 -6.43 4.59 -1.36
C ALA A 167 -5.04 3.96 -1.57
N ALA A 168 -4.11 4.67 -2.19
CA ALA A 168 -2.74 4.19 -2.37
C ALA A 168 -2.01 3.96 -1.04
N VAL A 169 -2.20 4.85 -0.05
CA VAL A 169 -1.64 4.67 1.31
C VAL A 169 -2.25 3.44 1.99
N VAL A 170 -3.58 3.27 1.91
CA VAL A 170 -4.26 2.09 2.46
C VAL A 170 -3.74 0.80 1.80
N CYS A 171 -3.59 0.80 0.47
CA CYS A 171 -3.02 -0.32 -0.28
C CYS A 171 -1.58 -0.61 0.14
N LEU A 172 -0.75 0.41 0.38
CA LEU A 172 0.62 0.23 0.86
C LEU A 172 0.62 -0.47 2.23
N VAL A 173 -0.20 0.00 3.16
CA VAL A 173 -0.34 -0.60 4.49
C VAL A 173 -0.79 -2.06 4.37
N ALA A 174 -1.81 -2.33 3.57
CA ALA A 174 -2.32 -3.69 3.36
C ALA A 174 -1.24 -4.60 2.75
N PHE A 175 -0.54 -4.16 1.70
CA PHE A 175 0.49 -4.97 1.03
C PHE A 175 1.67 -5.27 1.95
N VAL A 176 2.13 -4.29 2.74
CA VAL A 176 3.22 -4.51 3.70
C VAL A 176 2.80 -5.45 4.83
N LEU A 177 1.58 -5.30 5.38
CA LEU A 177 1.07 -6.22 6.40
C LEU A 177 0.89 -7.64 5.86
N LEU A 178 0.34 -7.80 4.65
CA LEU A 178 0.25 -9.11 3.99
C LEU A 178 1.64 -9.73 3.77
N GLU A 179 2.63 -8.90 3.44
CA GLU A 179 4.00 -9.35 3.29
C GLU A 179 4.61 -9.79 4.63
N TYR A 180 4.34 -9.10 5.74
CA TYR A 180 4.72 -9.57 7.08
C TYR A 180 4.08 -10.91 7.41
N VAL A 181 2.78 -11.07 7.17
CA VAL A 181 2.05 -12.33 7.38
C VAL A 181 2.69 -13.47 6.58
N ARG A 182 3.05 -13.22 5.32
CA ARG A 182 3.70 -14.22 4.46
C ARG A 182 5.14 -14.52 4.88
N TYR A 183 5.93 -13.48 5.16
CA TYR A 183 7.34 -13.58 5.53
C TYR A 183 7.49 -14.37 6.82
N PHE A 184 6.77 -13.98 7.87
CA PHE A 184 6.76 -14.64 9.19
C PHE A 184 5.84 -15.87 9.27
N ARG A 185 5.26 -16.36 8.17
CA ARG A 185 4.40 -17.57 8.17
C ARG A 185 3.24 -17.54 9.18
N ILE A 186 2.67 -16.36 9.42
CA ILE A 186 1.61 -16.15 10.40
C ILE A 186 0.36 -16.95 10.02
N LYS A 187 -0.14 -17.80 10.91
CA LYS A 187 -1.33 -18.63 10.67
C LYS A 187 -2.62 -17.81 10.79
N PRO A 188 -3.69 -18.12 10.03
CA PRO A 188 -3.77 -19.16 9.00
C PRO A 188 -3.32 -18.70 7.61
N LEU A 189 -3.20 -17.39 7.41
CA LEU A 189 -3.08 -16.79 6.06
C LEU A 189 -1.68 -16.94 5.44
N GLY A 190 -0.64 -17.09 6.25
CA GLY A 190 0.76 -17.10 5.81
C GLY A 190 1.07 -18.20 4.80
N GLN A 191 0.54 -19.41 5.00
CA GLN A 191 0.72 -20.51 4.04
C GLN A 191 -0.10 -20.30 2.77
N THR A 192 -1.36 -19.87 2.91
CA THR A 192 -2.24 -19.57 1.76
C THR A 192 -1.65 -18.48 0.87
N LEU A 193 -1.14 -17.39 1.48
CA LEU A 193 -0.49 -16.30 0.78
C LEU A 193 0.76 -16.77 0.04
N ARG A 194 1.61 -17.60 0.67
CA ARG A 194 2.77 -18.19 -0.01
C ARG A 194 2.36 -18.98 -1.24
N THR A 195 1.40 -19.89 -1.11
CA THR A 195 0.92 -20.71 -2.22
C THR A 195 0.36 -19.86 -3.35
N LEU A 196 -0.55 -18.92 -3.05
CA LEU A 196 -1.13 -18.01 -4.05
C LEU A 196 -0.06 -17.19 -4.76
N LEU A 197 0.93 -16.71 -4.01
CA LEU A 197 1.90 -15.78 -4.52
C LEU A 197 3.07 -16.47 -5.24
N THR A 198 3.25 -17.79 -5.09
CA THR A 198 4.19 -18.58 -5.92
C THR A 198 3.89 -18.51 -7.42
N LEU A 199 2.70 -18.06 -7.83
CA LEU A 199 2.39 -17.73 -9.23
C LEU A 199 3.20 -16.56 -9.78
N PHE A 200 3.65 -15.66 -8.91
CA PHE A 200 4.38 -14.44 -9.28
C PHE A 200 5.88 -14.55 -9.11
N LEU A 201 6.37 -15.56 -8.38
CA LEU A 201 7.79 -15.85 -8.26
C LEU A 201 8.28 -16.53 -9.56
N ASP A 202 9.23 -15.88 -10.22
CA ASP A 202 9.98 -16.44 -11.34
C ASP A 202 11.30 -17.03 -10.81
N GLU A 203 11.88 -18.04 -11.46
CA GLU A 203 13.15 -18.66 -11.00
C GLU A 203 14.32 -17.65 -10.97
N ARG A 204 14.22 -16.57 -11.76
CA ARG A 204 15.17 -15.44 -11.76
C ARG A 204 14.95 -14.45 -10.60
N ASP A 205 13.76 -14.44 -10.00
CA ASP A 205 13.39 -13.62 -8.84
C ASP A 205 13.48 -14.43 -7.55
N SER A 206 14.57 -15.21 -7.40
CA SER A 206 14.94 -15.96 -6.18
C SER A 206 15.33 -15.03 -5.01
N GLY A 207 14.68 -13.87 -4.90
CA GLY A 207 14.69 -13.00 -3.73
C GLY A 207 13.52 -13.34 -2.79
N PRO A 208 13.68 -13.20 -1.47
CA PRO A 208 12.72 -13.69 -0.48
C PRO A 208 11.41 -12.86 -0.36
N LEU A 209 11.20 -11.79 -1.14
CA LEU A 209 10.08 -10.85 -0.97
C LEU A 209 9.22 -10.64 -2.23
N ILE A 210 7.91 -10.45 -2.03
CA ILE A 210 6.91 -10.04 -3.04
C ILE A 210 7.02 -8.53 -3.26
N LEU A 211 8.24 -8.12 -3.54
CA LEU A 211 8.62 -6.73 -3.61
C LEU A 211 8.08 -6.10 -4.89
N THR A 212 7.84 -6.87 -5.96
CA THR A 212 7.39 -6.36 -7.27
C THR A 212 6.06 -5.59 -7.21
N HIS A 213 5.07 -6.06 -6.45
CA HIS A 213 3.76 -5.38 -6.36
C HIS A 213 3.82 -4.14 -5.46
N ILE A 214 4.60 -4.20 -4.37
CA ILE A 214 4.86 -3.04 -3.50
C ILE A 214 5.67 -1.99 -4.27
N TYR A 215 6.66 -2.41 -5.06
CA TYR A 215 7.48 -1.53 -5.90
C TYR A 215 6.67 -0.91 -7.03
N LEU A 216 5.77 -1.66 -7.67
CA LEU A 216 4.86 -1.09 -8.66
C LEU A 216 3.95 -0.04 -8.01
N LEU A 217 3.36 -0.35 -6.85
CA LEU A 217 2.53 0.59 -6.10
C LEU A 217 3.33 1.85 -5.72
N LEU A 218 4.53 1.68 -5.17
CA LEU A 218 5.41 2.79 -4.80
C LEU A 218 5.82 3.62 -6.02
N GLY A 219 6.20 2.98 -7.12
CA GLY A 219 6.59 3.67 -8.36
C GLY A 219 5.48 4.58 -8.89
N MET A 220 4.25 4.09 -8.91
CA MET A 220 3.09 4.89 -9.34
C MET A 220 2.65 5.93 -8.30
N SER A 221 2.77 5.63 -7.01
CA SER A 221 2.25 6.50 -5.93
C SER A 221 3.21 7.61 -5.50
N LEU A 222 4.52 7.40 -5.63
CA LEU A 222 5.53 8.33 -5.14
C LEU A 222 5.37 9.75 -5.70
N PRO A 223 5.12 9.95 -7.02
CA PRO A 223 4.87 11.29 -7.56
C PRO A 223 3.63 11.95 -6.95
N ILE A 224 2.56 11.18 -6.71
CA ILE A 224 1.31 11.66 -6.12
C ILE A 224 1.53 12.07 -4.66
N TRP A 225 2.31 11.28 -3.91
CA TRP A 225 2.61 11.54 -2.51
C TRP A 225 3.57 12.72 -2.29
N LEU A 226 4.60 12.82 -3.13
CA LEU A 226 5.59 13.89 -3.04
C LEU A 226 5.07 15.20 -3.59
N PHE A 227 4.14 15.19 -4.55
CA PHE A 227 3.71 16.41 -5.26
C PHE A 227 2.18 16.57 -5.42
N PRO A 228 1.39 16.49 -4.33
CA PRO A 228 -0.08 16.57 -4.40
C PRO A 228 -0.61 17.94 -4.84
N ARG A 229 0.13 19.03 -4.62
CA ARG A 229 -0.34 20.42 -4.84
C ARG A 229 0.18 21.11 -6.12
N LEU A 230 1.15 20.52 -6.83
CA LEU A 230 1.83 21.18 -7.95
C LEU A 230 0.95 21.42 -9.20
N CYS A 231 -0.23 20.81 -9.29
CA CYS A 231 -1.15 21.04 -10.40
C CYS A 231 -2.18 22.15 -10.17
N ALA A 232 -2.36 22.64 -8.94
CA ALA A 232 -3.31 23.74 -8.70
C ALA A 232 -2.74 25.11 -9.13
N ALA A 233 -1.41 25.24 -9.17
CA ALA A 233 -0.73 26.53 -9.33
C ALA A 233 -0.08 26.75 -10.72
N SER A 234 -0.09 25.76 -11.62
CA SER A 234 0.62 25.86 -12.90
C SER A 234 -0.11 25.06 -13.98
N LEU A 235 -1.01 25.72 -14.71
CA LEU A 235 -1.56 25.19 -15.95
C LEU A 235 -0.63 25.43 -17.16
N SER A 236 0.56 26.02 -16.97
CA SER A 236 1.40 26.53 -18.06
C SER A 236 2.88 26.12 -17.96
N GLY A 237 3.20 24.95 -17.41
CA GLY A 237 4.58 24.47 -17.33
C GLY A 237 4.75 22.95 -17.44
N PRO A 238 5.97 22.47 -17.76
CA PRO A 238 6.30 21.03 -17.88
C PRO A 238 6.08 20.22 -16.58
N SER A 239 5.87 20.90 -15.45
CA SER A 239 5.56 20.31 -14.14
C SER A 239 4.15 19.72 -14.01
N THR A 240 3.27 19.94 -15.00
CA THR A 240 1.90 19.39 -15.06
C THR A 240 1.84 17.88 -15.23
N LEU A 241 2.86 17.28 -15.86
CA LEU A 241 2.95 15.84 -16.12
C LEU A 241 3.65 15.06 -14.98
N LEU A 242 4.23 15.77 -14.01
CA LEU A 242 4.98 15.16 -12.90
C LEU A 242 4.19 14.06 -12.15
N PRO A 243 2.89 14.22 -11.81
CA PRO A 243 2.14 13.15 -11.14
C PRO A 243 1.82 11.95 -12.05
N TYR A 244 1.95 12.09 -13.37
CA TYR A 244 1.75 11.00 -14.34
C TYR A 244 3.04 10.20 -14.59
N SER A 245 4.21 10.72 -14.18
CA SER A 245 5.52 10.09 -14.42
C SER A 245 5.71 8.73 -13.75
N GLY A 246 4.89 8.40 -12.75
CA GLY A 246 4.89 7.07 -12.12
C GLY A 246 4.01 6.06 -12.85
N VAL A 247 3.08 6.50 -13.71
CA VAL A 247 2.03 5.69 -14.35
C VAL A 247 2.27 5.51 -15.86
N LEU A 248 2.91 6.50 -16.51
CA LEU A 248 3.33 6.48 -17.92
C LEU A 248 4.78 5.99 -18.05
#